data_AF-A0A7K3KZN3-F1
#
_entry.id   AF-A0A7K3KZN3-F1
#
_cell.length_a   1.000
_cell.length_b   1.000
_cell.length_c   1.000
_cell.angle_alpha   90.00
_cell.angle_beta   90.00
_cell.angle_gamma   90.00
#
_symmetry.space_group_name_H-M   'P 1'
#
loop_
_entity.id
_entity.type
_entity.pdbx_description
1 polymer ?
#
loop_
_entity_poly.entity_id
_entity_poly.type
_entity_poly.pdbx_seq_one_letter_code
_entity_poly.pdbx_strand_id
1 'polypeptide(L)' 'MLFPAYANALFEALKVPIRIDDYPKAIVLGLACSVAWEVIAPLVLERSTADPIDACMYLGGGVLYVLARRLVLGSDARR' A
#
# COMPACT_ATOMS: atom_id res chain seq x y z
N MET A 1 -5.14 6.52 -2.95
CA MET A 1 -4.80 5.21 -3.53
C MET A 1 -5.26 4.11 -2.58
N LEU A 2 -6.15 3.20 -2.99
CA LEU A 2 -6.68 2.09 -2.16
C LEU A 2 -5.77 0.86 -2.14
N PHE A 3 -4.49 1.04 -2.48
CA PHE A 3 -3.55 -0.06 -2.74
C PHE A 3 -3.38 -1.03 -1.55
N PRO A 4 -3.28 -0.59 -0.29
CA PRO A 4 -3.24 -1.52 0.85
C PRO A 4 -4.53 -2.33 1.04
N ALA A 5 -5.68 -1.74 0.72
CA ALA A 5 -6.96 -2.44 0.78
C ALA A 5 -7.04 -3.52 -0.32
N TYR A 6 -6.57 -3.19 -1.53
CA TYR A 6 -6.46 -4.13 -2.63
C TYR A 6 -5.48 -5.27 -2.32
N ALA A 7 -4.30 -4.95 -1.76
CA ALA A 7 -3.33 -5.96 -1.34
C ALA A 7 -3.91 -6.91 -0.28
N ASN A 8 -4.65 -6.38 0.70
CA ASN A 8 -5.35 -7.21 1.68
C ASN A 8 -6.40 -8.12 1.04
N ALA A 9 -7.20 -7.61 0.10
CA ALA A 9 -8.18 -8.43 -0.62
C ALA A 9 -7.49 -9.54 -1.43
N LEU A 10 -6.35 -9.24 -2.05
CA LEU A 10 -5.55 -10.23 -2.78
C LEU A 10 -4.94 -11.27 -1.84
N PHE A 11 -4.38 -10.86 -0.70
CA PHE A 11 -3.84 -11.79 0.29
C PHE A 11 -4.93 -12.70 0.86
N GLU A 12 -6.13 -12.18 1.08
CA GLU A 12 -7.29 -12.97 1.49
C GLU A 12 -7.70 -13.97 0.39
N ALA A 13 -7.78 -13.54 -0.87
CA ALA A 13 -8.08 -14.40 -2.00
C ALA A 13 -7.05 -15.53 -2.18
N LEU A 14 -5.77 -15.22 -1.96
CA LEU A 14 -4.66 -16.18 -2.04
C LEU A 14 -4.43 -16.96 -0.73
N LYS A 15 -5.25 -16.73 0.30
CA LYS A 15 -5.10 -17.33 1.65
C LYS A 15 -3.72 -17.13 2.26
N VAL A 16 -3.07 -16.00 1.96
CA VAL A 16 -1.80 -15.61 2.54
C VAL A 16 -2.06 -15.06 3.95
N PRO A 17 -1.36 -15.53 5.01
CA PRO A 17 -1.60 -15.12 6.39
C PRO A 17 -1.02 -13.73 6.72
N ILE A 18 -0.95 -12.84 5.74
CA ILE A 18 -0.41 -11.47 5.88
C ILE A 18 -1.57 -10.50 5.78
N ARG A 19 -1.64 -9.58 6.74
CA ARG A 19 -2.59 -8.47 6.72
C ARG A 19 -1.87 -7.16 6.94
N ILE A 20 -2.10 -6.21 6.05
CA ILE A 20 -1.61 -4.84 6.15
C ILE A 20 -2.58 -4.08 7.05
N ASP A 21 -2.29 -4.02 8.33
CA ASP A 21 -3.13 -3.39 9.36
C ASP A 21 -2.39 -2.35 10.20
N ASP A 22 -1.05 -2.32 10.13
CA ASP A 22 -0.17 -1.43 10.87
C ASP A 22 0.63 -0.51 9.94
N TYR A 23 1.09 0.63 10.48
CA TYR A 23 1.93 1.59 9.76
C TYR A 23 3.22 0.97 9.17
N PRO A 24 3.99 0.14 9.89
CA PRO A 24 5.21 -0.44 9.33
C PRO A 24 4.93 -1.32 8.11
N LYS A 25 3.86 -2.14 8.16
CA LYS A 25 3.46 -3.00 7.04
C LYS A 25 3.02 -2.17 5.83
N ALA A 26 2.28 -1.09 6.07
CA ALA A 26 1.86 -0.16 5.02
C ALA A 26 3.05 0.58 4.39
N ILE A 27 4.04 0.99 5.19
CA ILE A 27 5.28 1.63 4.71
C ILE A 27 6.11 0.64 3.88
N VAL A 28 6.32 -0.59 4.37
CA VAL A 28 7.06 -1.62 3.62
C VAL A 28 6.39 -1.91 2.29
N LEU A 29 5.05 -2.04 2.28
CA LEU A 29 4.30 -2.22 1.03
C LEU A 29 4.48 -1.03 0.09
N GLY A 30 4.40 0.20 0.61
CA GLY A 30 4.60 1.42 -0.17
C GLY A 30 6.00 1.51 -0.77
N LEU A 31 7.05 1.25 0.02
CA LEU A 31 8.43 1.24 -0.45
C LEU A 31 8.68 0.14 -1.50
N ALA A 32 8.16 -1.07 -1.27
CA ALA A 32 8.28 -2.16 -2.23
C ALA A 32 7.59 -1.80 -3.55
N CYS A 33 6.44 -1.13 -3.49
CA CYS A 33 5.72 -0.63 -4.65
C CYS A 33 6.51 0.44 -5.40
N SER A 34 7.07 1.43 -4.68
CA SER A 34 7.91 2.47 -5.28
C SER A 34 9.15 1.88 -5.95
N VAL A 35 9.83 0.92 -5.32
CA VAL A 35 10.99 0.27 -5.95
C VAL A 35 10.57 -0.53 -7.19
N ALA A 36 9.46 -1.27 -7.12
CA ALA A 36 8.98 -2.06 -8.25
C ALA A 36 8.60 -1.18 -9.46
N TRP A 37 7.86 -0.09 -9.25
CA TRP A 37 7.31 0.72 -10.33
C TRP A 37 8.20 1.89 -10.76
N GLU A 38 8.96 2.48 -9.84
CA GLU A 38 9.80 3.65 -10.16
C GLU A 38 11.24 3.28 -10.51
N VAL A 39 11.70 2.08 -10.15
CA VAL A 39 13.08 1.64 -10.39
C VAL A 39 13.11 0.42 -11.31
N ILE A 40 12.42 -0.66 -10.95
CA ILE A 40 12.50 -1.92 -11.70
C ILE A 40 11.75 -1.82 -13.03
N ALA A 41 10.52 -1.31 -13.03
CA ALA A 41 9.71 -1.19 -14.24
C ALA A 41 10.39 -0.37 -15.36
N PRO A 42 10.97 0.82 -15.14
CA PRO A 42 11.66 1.56 -16.20
C PRO A 42 12.95 0.90 -16.69
N LEU A 43 13.57 0.02 -15.88
CA LEU A 43 14.74 -0.77 -16.32
C LEU A 43 14.36 -1.96 -17.21
N VAL A 44 13.14 -2.49 -17.08
CA VAL A 44 12.68 -3.69 -17.79
C VAL A 44 11.72 -3.35 -18.94
N LEU A 45 10.95 -2.27 -18.84
CA LEU A 45 9.92 -1.87 -19.77
C LEU A 45 10.30 -0.54 -20.44
N GLU A 46 10.62 -0.58 -21.73
CA GLU A 46 11.05 0.59 -22.52
C GLU A 46 10.03 1.76 -22.55
N ARG A 47 8.78 1.52 -22.14
CA ARG A 47 7.70 2.52 -22.10
C ARG A 47 7.26 2.90 -20.69
N SER A 48 7.98 2.48 -19.65
CA SER A 48 7.73 2.88 -18.28
C SER A 48 8.52 4.16 -17.95
N THR A 49 7.84 5.16 -17.40
CA THR A 49 8.45 6.42 -16.93
C THR A 49 8.35 6.45 -15.42
N ALA A 50 9.47 6.72 -14.75
CA ALA A 50 9.46 6.93 -13.31
C ALA A 50 8.81 8.28 -12.98
N ASP A 51 7.84 8.28 -12.07
CA ASP A 51 7.21 9.44 -11.48
C ASP A 51 7.40 9.44 -9.95
N PRO A 52 8.24 10.35 -9.42
CA PRO A 52 8.41 10.51 -7.97
C PRO A 52 7.10 10.82 -7.22
N ILE A 53 6.10 11.39 -7.90
CA ILE A 53 4.78 11.67 -7.30
C ILE A 53 4.07 10.36 -6.97
N ASP A 54 4.20 9.33 -7.81
CA ASP A 54 3.60 8.02 -7.57
C ASP A 54 4.23 7.35 -6.34
N ALA A 55 5.56 7.47 -6.16
CA ALA A 55 6.23 7.03 -4.94
C ALA A 55 5.66 7.71 -3.68
N CYS A 56 5.43 9.02 -3.72
CA CYS A 56 4.81 9.75 -2.62
C CYS A 56 3.36 9.30 -2.37
N MET A 57 2.62 8.98 -3.44
CA MET A 57 1.24 8.50 -3.35
C MET A 57 1.15 7.07 -2.80
N TYR A 58 2.11 6.18 -3.07
CA TYR A 58 2.17 4.84 -2.46
C TYR A 58 2.35 4.94 -0.94
N LEU A 59 3.28 5.77 -0.47
CA LEU A 59 3.53 5.98 0.95
C LEU A 59 2.36 6.73 1.62
N GLY A 60 1.91 7.83 1.03
CA GLY A 60 0.79 8.62 1.55
C GLY A 60 -0.52 7.83 1.59
N GLY A 61 -0.79 7.01 0.57
CA GLY A 61 -1.91 6.08 0.53
C GLY A 61 -1.86 5.02 1.62
N GLY A 62 -0.67 4.49 1.92
CA GLY A 62 -0.44 3.59 3.06
C GLY A 62 -0.79 4.22 4.41
N VAL A 63 -0.31 5.44 4.66
CA VAL A 63 -0.58 6.18 5.90
C VAL A 63 -2.06 6.52 6.04
N LEU A 64 -2.67 7.05 4.97
CA LEU A 64 -4.10 7.37 4.93
C LEU A 64 -4.97 6.14 5.14
N TYR A 65 -4.58 4.99 4.58
CA TYR A 65 -5.29 3.73 4.78
C TYR A 65 -5.30 3.30 6.24
N VAL A 66 -4.14 3.30 6.91
CA VAL A 66 -4.06 2.92 8.33
C VAL A 66 -4.84 3.92 9.20
N LEU A 67 -4.77 5.22 8.89
CA LEU A 67 -5.55 6.25 9.58
C LEU A 67 -7.05 6.03 9.40
N ALA A 68 -7.53 5.86 8.16
CA ALA A 68 -8.93 5.59 7.85
C ALA A 68 -9.41 4.30 8.52
N ARG A 69 -8.60 3.24 8.48
CA ARG A 69 -8.90 1.97 9.16
C ARG A 69 -9.04 2.17 10.67
N ARG A 70 -8.16 2.94 11.31
CA ARG A 70 -8.25 3.27 12.73
C ARG A 70 -9.46 4.13 13.06
N LEU A 71 -9.83 5.07 12.19
CA LEU A 71 -11.03 5.88 12.40
C LEU A 71 -12.30 5.04 12.25
N VAL A 72 -12.39 4.18 11.23
CA VAL A 72 -13.59 3.37 10.99
C VAL A 72 -13.71 2.22 11.99
N LEU A 73 -12.65 1.42 12.18
CA LEU A 73 -12.67 0.24 13.05
C LEU A 73 -12.35 0.57 14.52
N GLY A 74 -11.64 1.65 14.79
CA GLY A 74 -11.42 2.14 16.16
C GLY A 74 -12.60 2.93 16.72
N SER A 75 -13.53 3.38 15.86
CA SER A 75 -14.82 3.92 16.29
C SER A 75 -15.75 2.85 16.87
N ASP A 76 -15.59 1.58 16.52
CA ASP A 76 -16.38 0.47 17.08
C ASP A 76 -15.92 0.03 18.48
N ALA A 77 -14.70 0.38 18.90
CA ALA A 77 -14.21 0.08 20.25
C ALA A 77 -14.77 1.04 21.34
N ARG A 78 -15.69 1.93 20.97
CA ARG A 78 -16.25 2.99 21.83
C ARG A 78 -17.78 2.92 21.94
N ARG A 79 -18.38 1.75 21.72
CA ARG A 79 -19.80 1.46 21.99
C ARG A 79 -19.95 0.21 22.83
#